data_AF-A0A3A9AAH2-F1
#
_entry.id   AF-A0A3A9AAH2-F1
#
_cell.length_a   1.000
_cell.length_b   1.000
_cell.length_c   1.000
_cell.angle_alpha   90.00
_cell.angle_beta   90.00
_cell.angle_gamma   90.00
#
_symmetry.space_group_name_H-M   'P 1'
#
loop_
_entity.id
_entity.type
_entity.pdbx_description
1 polymer ?
#
loop_
_entity_poly.entity_id
_entity_poly.type
_entity_poly.pdbx_seq_one_letter_code
_entity_poly.pdbx_strand_id
1 'polypeptide(L)'
;MGVGENGSAEDADVLVEYLYADRPRLVKNALKALSTLRVVKIGKVYLADVYWKHLNASDTSVAKAAYQAICKSDISYGADRLYQALAGCTDDNTRKYLVRLLVKEPSWERLPYLLLLYEPGSWTAEALQIRRAVCFRSVYARITRKWADFIMETMEQRKDKIPDGLRKEIIFDLEHITMIP
;
A
#
# COMPACT_ATOMS: atom_id res chain seq x y z
N MET A 1 -14.44 -24.96 -16.03
CA MET A 1 -14.87 -23.63 -16.50
C MET A 1 -15.51 -22.93 -15.32
N GLY A 2 -14.90 -21.84 -14.84
CA GLY A 2 -15.26 -21.23 -13.56
C GLY A 2 -15.92 -19.86 -13.75
N VAL A 3 -16.85 -19.54 -12.85
CA VAL A 3 -17.64 -18.28 -12.81
C VAL A 3 -16.77 -17.00 -12.91
N GLY A 4 -15.47 -17.08 -12.62
CA GLY A 4 -14.54 -15.96 -12.78
C GLY A 4 -14.21 -15.56 -14.23
N GLU A 5 -14.53 -16.39 -15.24
CA GLU A 5 -14.21 -16.10 -16.65
C GLU A 5 -15.42 -15.57 -17.45
N ASN A 6 -16.66 -15.77 -16.98
CA ASN A 6 -17.90 -15.37 -17.68
C ASN A 6 -18.92 -14.62 -16.79
N GLY A 7 -18.57 -14.26 -15.55
CA GLY A 7 -19.55 -13.77 -14.57
C GLY A 7 -20.04 -12.33 -14.81
N SER A 8 -21.34 -12.10 -14.58
CA SER A 8 -21.98 -10.77 -14.64
C SER A 8 -21.84 -10.03 -13.29
N ALA A 9 -22.27 -8.77 -13.22
CA ALA A 9 -22.33 -8.03 -11.95
C ALA A 9 -23.27 -8.70 -10.91
N GLU A 10 -24.23 -9.52 -11.35
CA GLU A 10 -25.18 -10.23 -10.48
C GLU A 10 -24.50 -11.41 -9.76
N ASP A 11 -23.46 -12.00 -10.36
CA ASP A 11 -22.63 -13.02 -9.70
C ASP A 11 -21.79 -12.45 -8.55
N ALA A 12 -21.55 -11.13 -8.55
CA ALA A 12 -20.76 -10.47 -7.50
C ALA A 12 -21.47 -10.50 -6.15
N ASP A 13 -22.80 -10.33 -6.12
CA ASP A 13 -23.60 -10.34 -4.89
C ASP A 13 -23.49 -11.69 -4.18
N VAL A 14 -23.57 -12.79 -4.93
CA VAL A 14 -23.42 -14.16 -4.42
C VAL A 14 -22.00 -14.41 -3.89
N LEU A 15 -20.98 -13.80 -4.51
CA LEU A 15 -19.59 -13.95 -4.10
C LEU A 15 -19.27 -13.31 -2.74
N VAL A 16 -20.09 -12.36 -2.26
CA VAL A 16 -19.87 -11.70 -0.98
C VAL A 16 -19.99 -12.66 0.19
N GLU A 17 -20.95 -13.59 0.15
CA GLU A 17 -21.13 -14.56 1.23
C GLU A 17 -19.87 -15.42 1.44
N TYR A 18 -19.20 -15.77 0.35
CA TYR A 18 -17.97 -16.55 0.39
C TYR A 18 -16.75 -15.80 0.96
N LEU A 19 -16.80 -14.46 1.07
CA LEU A 19 -15.77 -13.67 1.74
C LEU A 19 -15.75 -13.92 3.26
N TYR A 20 -16.88 -14.36 3.82
CA TYR A 20 -17.03 -14.61 5.26
C TYR A 20 -17.04 -16.11 5.61
N ALA A 21 -16.77 -16.98 4.64
CA ALA A 21 -16.71 -18.42 4.89
C ALA A 21 -15.51 -18.82 5.75
N ASP A 22 -15.69 -19.79 6.65
CA ASP A 22 -14.61 -20.36 7.48
C ASP A 22 -13.56 -21.17 6.71
N ARG A 23 -13.71 -21.25 5.37
CA ARG A 23 -12.81 -22.00 4.49
C ARG A 23 -11.91 -21.02 3.72
N PRO A 24 -10.61 -20.91 4.06
CA PRO A 24 -9.67 -19.98 3.40
C PRO A 24 -9.63 -20.10 1.87
N ARG A 25 -9.82 -21.31 1.35
CA ARG A 25 -9.89 -21.57 -0.11
C ARG A 25 -11.06 -20.85 -0.78
N LEU A 26 -12.23 -20.80 -0.13
CA LEU A 26 -13.41 -20.12 -0.66
C LEU A 26 -13.20 -18.60 -0.65
N VAL A 27 -12.74 -18.06 0.49
CA VAL A 27 -12.41 -16.63 0.64
C VAL A 27 -11.41 -16.18 -0.43
N LYS A 28 -10.30 -16.90 -0.60
CA LYS A 28 -9.29 -16.61 -1.63
C LYS A 28 -9.89 -16.58 -3.04
N ASN A 29 -10.76 -17.53 -3.37
CA ASN A 29 -11.35 -17.59 -4.70
C ASN A 29 -12.34 -16.44 -4.91
N ALA A 30 -13.13 -16.10 -3.90
CA ALA A 30 -14.04 -14.96 -3.93
C ALA A 30 -13.28 -13.63 -4.12
N LEU A 31 -12.22 -13.38 -3.36
CA LEU A 31 -11.35 -12.21 -3.52
C LEU A 31 -10.80 -12.08 -4.96
N LYS A 32 -10.35 -13.19 -5.53
CA LYS A 32 -9.82 -13.23 -6.90
C LYS A 32 -10.91 -12.97 -7.95
N ALA A 33 -12.08 -13.58 -7.81
CA ALA A 33 -13.19 -13.38 -8.73
C ALA A 33 -13.65 -11.91 -8.70
N LEU A 34 -13.89 -11.36 -7.51
CA LEU A 34 -14.33 -9.98 -7.31
C LEU A 34 -13.33 -8.95 -7.86
N SER A 35 -12.03 -9.15 -7.64
CA SER A 35 -11.00 -8.26 -8.23
C SER A 35 -10.91 -8.37 -9.75
N THR A 36 -11.31 -9.51 -10.33
CA THR A 36 -11.34 -9.71 -11.79
C THR A 36 -12.51 -8.99 -12.43
N LEU A 37 -13.66 -9.01 -11.76
CA LEU A 37 -14.87 -8.29 -12.17
C LEU A 37 -14.74 -6.76 -11.98
N ARG A 38 -13.64 -6.29 -11.37
CA ARG A 38 -13.37 -4.87 -11.05
C ARG A 38 -14.51 -4.20 -10.27
N VAL A 39 -15.25 -5.00 -9.50
CA VAL A 39 -16.32 -4.47 -8.66
C VAL A 39 -15.67 -3.64 -7.55
N VAL A 40 -16.24 -2.45 -7.30
CA VAL A 40 -15.76 -1.55 -6.24
C VAL A 40 -16.67 -1.63 -5.01
N LYS A 41 -17.96 -1.90 -5.25
CA LYS A 41 -19.01 -1.91 -4.23
C LYS A 41 -20.07 -2.95 -4.55
N ILE A 42 -20.55 -3.62 -3.50
CA ILE A 42 -21.62 -4.61 -3.57
C ILE A 42 -22.63 -4.28 -2.48
N GLY A 43 -23.86 -3.91 -2.86
CA GLY A 43 -24.84 -3.37 -1.92
C GLY A 43 -24.27 -2.20 -1.11
N LYS A 44 -24.12 -2.37 0.21
CA LYS A 44 -23.48 -1.39 1.13
C LYS A 44 -22.01 -1.66 1.42
N VAL A 45 -21.45 -2.74 0.89
CA VAL A 45 -20.08 -3.19 1.16
C VAL A 45 -19.12 -2.60 0.14
N TYR A 46 -18.11 -1.87 0.61
CA TYR A 46 -17.00 -1.42 -0.22
C TYR A 46 -15.92 -2.49 -0.23
N LEU A 47 -15.51 -2.95 -1.42
CA LEU A 47 -14.53 -4.02 -1.54
C LEU A 47 -13.13 -3.59 -1.07
N ALA A 48 -12.84 -2.29 -1.07
CA ALA A 48 -11.65 -1.75 -0.43
C ALA A 48 -11.58 -2.12 1.06
N ASP A 49 -12.69 -2.03 1.81
CA ASP A 49 -12.70 -2.37 3.23
C ASP A 49 -12.59 -3.89 3.45
N VAL A 50 -13.21 -4.67 2.58
CA VAL A 50 -13.12 -6.13 2.61
C VAL A 50 -11.69 -6.60 2.36
N TYR A 51 -11.05 -6.09 1.31
CA TYR A 51 -9.66 -6.46 1.01
C TYR A 51 -8.71 -6.00 2.12
N TRP A 52 -8.94 -4.82 2.71
CA TRP A 52 -8.17 -4.35 3.85
C TRP A 52 -8.28 -5.30 5.05
N LYS A 53 -9.51 -5.76 5.37
CA LYS A 53 -9.74 -6.74 6.44
C LYS A 53 -8.98 -8.04 6.17
N HIS A 54 -9.08 -8.58 4.96
CA HIS A 54 -8.43 -9.84 4.60
C HIS A 54 -6.91 -9.74 4.40
N LEU A 55 -6.38 -8.53 4.20
CA LEU A 55 -4.93 -8.30 4.17
C LEU A 55 -4.28 -8.67 5.51
N ASN A 56 -5.00 -8.48 6.61
CA ASN A 56 -4.56 -8.81 7.97
C ASN A 56 -5.03 -10.21 8.43
N ALA A 57 -5.44 -11.09 7.50
CA ALA A 57 -5.85 -12.44 7.84
C ALA A 57 -4.65 -13.28 8.30
N SER A 58 -4.86 -14.13 9.32
CA SER A 58 -3.85 -15.09 9.78
C SER A 58 -3.46 -16.12 8.73
N ASP A 59 -4.39 -16.46 7.82
CA ASP A 59 -4.09 -17.31 6.67
C ASP A 59 -3.31 -16.52 5.61
N THR A 60 -2.03 -16.89 5.46
CA THR A 60 -1.11 -16.25 4.51
C THR A 60 -1.58 -16.29 3.05
N SER A 61 -2.36 -17.31 2.67
CA SER A 61 -2.88 -17.45 1.31
C SER A 61 -4.05 -16.49 1.05
N VAL A 62 -4.86 -16.20 2.08
CA VAL A 62 -5.92 -15.19 2.06
C VAL A 62 -5.31 -13.79 2.04
N ALA A 63 -4.34 -13.50 2.92
CA ALA A 63 -3.62 -12.22 2.93
C ALA A 63 -2.97 -11.91 1.58
N LYS A 64 -2.31 -12.92 0.98
CA LYS A 64 -1.76 -12.80 -0.38
C LYS A 64 -2.84 -12.51 -1.43
N ALA A 65 -3.99 -13.17 -1.35
CA ALA A 65 -5.09 -12.97 -2.28
C ALA A 65 -5.70 -11.57 -2.16
N ALA A 66 -5.84 -11.06 -0.93
CA ALA A 66 -6.28 -9.70 -0.66
C ALA A 66 -5.30 -8.67 -1.23
N TYR A 67 -3.99 -8.83 -0.98
CA TYR A 67 -2.96 -7.99 -1.60
C TYR A 67 -3.04 -7.98 -3.14
N GLN A 68 -3.24 -9.15 -3.76
CA GLN A 68 -3.40 -9.26 -5.21
C GLN A 68 -4.67 -8.55 -5.70
N ALA A 69 -5.78 -8.68 -4.97
CA ALA A 69 -7.03 -8.01 -5.28
C ALA A 69 -6.88 -6.48 -5.22
N ILE A 70 -6.24 -5.95 -4.16
CA ILE A 70 -5.92 -4.53 -4.00
C ILE A 70 -5.13 -4.02 -5.21
N CYS A 71 -4.06 -4.74 -5.59
CA CYS A 71 -3.23 -4.37 -6.72
C CYS A 71 -3.98 -4.40 -8.06
N LYS A 72 -4.88 -5.37 -8.25
CA LYS A 72 -5.63 -5.54 -9.50
C LYS A 72 -6.75 -4.51 -9.64
N SER A 73 -7.33 -4.10 -8.53
CA SER A 73 -8.39 -3.10 -8.46
C SER A 73 -7.85 -1.66 -8.35
N ASP A 74 -6.53 -1.47 -8.38
CA ASP A 74 -5.86 -0.16 -8.27
C ASP A 74 -6.31 0.66 -7.04
N ILE A 75 -6.48 -0.03 -5.91
CA ILE A 75 -6.95 0.61 -4.67
C ILE A 75 -5.74 1.20 -3.93
N SER A 76 -5.79 2.52 -3.71
CA SER A 76 -4.91 3.23 -2.77
C SER A 76 -5.62 3.38 -1.42
N TYR A 77 -4.88 3.13 -0.34
CA TYR A 77 -5.36 3.33 1.03
C TYR A 77 -4.79 4.59 1.68
N GLY A 78 -3.89 5.27 0.98
CA GLY A 78 -3.12 6.39 1.50
C GLY A 78 -1.92 5.93 2.31
N ALA A 79 -0.82 6.67 2.18
CA ALA A 79 0.45 6.33 2.79
C ALA A 79 0.41 6.32 4.33
N ASP A 80 -0.34 7.24 4.95
CA ASP A 80 -0.50 7.29 6.42
C ASP A 80 -1.13 6.00 6.95
N ARG A 81 -2.30 5.61 6.43
CA ARG A 81 -3.01 4.41 6.87
C ARG A 81 -2.16 3.16 6.72
N LEU A 82 -1.41 3.05 5.62
CA LEU A 82 -0.48 1.94 5.39
C LEU A 82 0.70 1.94 6.38
N TYR A 83 1.24 3.11 6.69
CA TYR A 83 2.30 3.26 7.69
C TYR A 83 1.81 2.91 9.09
N GLN A 84 0.65 3.41 9.52
CA GLN A 84 0.06 3.07 10.83
C GLN A 84 -0.17 1.56 10.96
N ALA A 85 -0.71 0.93 9.92
CA ALA A 85 -0.88 -0.51 9.89
C ALA A 85 0.45 -1.25 9.99
N LEU A 86 1.49 -0.77 9.29
CA LEU A 86 2.83 -1.36 9.33
C LEU A 86 3.49 -1.22 10.70
N ALA A 87 3.30 -0.09 11.39
CA ALA A 87 3.85 0.17 12.72
C ALA A 87 3.25 -0.75 13.78
N GLY A 88 1.96 -1.10 13.66
CA GLY A 88 1.27 -2.04 14.55
C GLY A 88 1.36 -3.52 14.13
N CYS A 89 1.97 -3.83 12.97
CA CYS A 89 1.97 -5.19 12.42
C CYS A 89 3.11 -6.04 12.96
N THR A 90 2.77 -7.15 13.62
CA THR A 90 3.72 -8.15 14.13
C THR A 90 3.91 -9.36 13.21
N ASP A 91 3.04 -9.54 12.20
CA ASP A 91 3.11 -10.66 11.27
C ASP A 91 3.96 -10.29 10.04
N ASP A 92 5.10 -10.96 9.88
CA ASP A 92 6.04 -10.70 8.77
C ASP A 92 5.40 -10.87 7.39
N ASN A 93 4.42 -11.78 7.26
CA ASN A 93 3.74 -12.00 5.99
C ASN A 93 2.85 -10.84 5.59
N THR A 94 2.13 -10.25 6.53
CA THR A 94 1.30 -9.07 6.32
C THR A 94 2.19 -7.84 6.15
N ARG A 95 3.23 -7.72 6.97
CA ARG A 95 4.22 -6.64 6.93
C ARG A 95 4.80 -6.45 5.52
N LYS A 96 5.22 -7.52 4.85
CA LYS A 96 5.78 -7.42 3.48
C LYS A 96 4.76 -6.90 2.46
N TYR A 97 3.47 -7.18 2.61
CA TYR A 97 2.44 -6.67 1.72
C TYR A 97 2.16 -5.19 1.98
N LEU A 98 2.12 -4.78 3.24
CA LEU A 98 1.99 -3.37 3.62
C LEU A 98 3.14 -2.53 3.09
N VAL A 99 4.39 -2.99 3.19
CA VAL A 99 5.55 -2.29 2.59
C VAL A 99 5.38 -2.15 1.07
N ARG A 100 4.98 -3.22 0.38
CA ARG A 100 4.78 -3.19 -1.08
C ARG A 100 3.67 -2.25 -1.50
N LEU A 101 2.58 -2.17 -0.73
CA LEU A 101 1.51 -1.21 -0.97
C LEU A 101 1.98 0.22 -0.69
N LEU A 102 2.68 0.46 0.43
CA LEU A 102 3.23 1.78 0.76
C LEU A 102 4.18 2.29 -0.32
N VAL A 103 5.03 1.43 -0.88
CA VAL A 103 5.95 1.78 -1.97
C VAL A 103 5.22 2.17 -3.27
N LYS A 104 3.97 1.74 -3.45
CA LYS A 104 3.15 2.09 -4.63
C LYS A 104 2.38 3.39 -4.50
N GLU A 105 2.20 3.89 -3.28
CA GLU A 105 1.53 5.18 -3.05
C GLU A 105 2.26 6.34 -3.75
N PRO A 106 1.60 7.48 -3.98
CA PRO A 106 2.21 8.63 -4.65
C PRO A 106 3.55 8.99 -4.01
N SER A 107 4.60 9.12 -4.85
CA SER A 107 5.99 9.12 -4.38
C SER A 107 6.30 10.12 -3.27
N TRP A 108 5.65 11.29 -3.28
CA TRP A 108 5.81 12.32 -2.27
C TRP A 108 4.95 12.10 -1.02
N GLU A 109 3.75 11.54 -1.17
CA GLU A 109 2.90 11.16 -0.04
C GLU A 109 3.50 10.01 0.77
N ARG A 110 4.18 9.06 0.13
CA ARG A 110 4.85 7.97 0.86
C ARG A 110 6.22 8.33 1.41
N LEU A 111 6.84 9.41 0.93
CA LEU A 111 8.23 9.75 1.26
C LEU A 111 8.49 9.84 2.78
N PRO A 112 7.76 10.63 3.58
CA PRO A 112 8.08 10.75 5.02
C PRO A 112 7.98 9.40 5.73
N TYR A 113 6.96 8.60 5.43
CA TYR A 113 6.79 7.28 6.01
C TYR A 113 7.90 6.30 5.62
N LEU A 114 8.40 6.36 4.39
CA LEU A 114 9.53 5.54 3.98
C LEU A 114 10.85 5.99 4.62
N LEU A 115 11.03 7.29 4.88
CA LEU A 115 12.18 7.82 5.64
C LEU A 115 12.17 7.32 7.09
N LEU A 116 10.99 7.23 7.72
CA LEU A 116 10.81 6.62 9.04
C LEU A 116 11.13 5.12 9.06
N LEU A 117 11.10 4.44 7.92
CA LEU A 117 11.42 3.01 7.78
C LEU A 117 12.81 2.77 7.19
N TYR A 118 13.54 3.84 6.86
CA TYR A 118 14.83 3.74 6.18
C TYR A 118 15.91 3.26 7.14
N GLU A 119 16.38 2.04 6.94
CA GLU A 119 17.45 1.43 7.73
C GLU A 119 18.72 1.27 6.88
N PRO A 120 19.72 2.18 7.04
CA PRO A 120 20.98 2.07 6.31
C PRO A 120 21.69 0.76 6.68
N GLY A 121 22.14 0.01 5.68
CA GLY A 121 22.86 -1.25 5.87
C GLY A 121 21.97 -2.50 5.99
N SER A 122 20.64 -2.37 6.00
CA SER A 122 19.75 -3.53 5.86
C SER A 122 19.70 -4.00 4.40
N TRP A 123 19.89 -5.30 4.20
CA TRP A 123 19.88 -5.97 2.88
C TRP A 123 18.63 -6.84 2.67
N THR A 124 17.63 -6.71 3.55
CA THR A 124 16.34 -7.38 3.37
C THR A 124 15.65 -6.90 2.09
N ALA A 125 14.79 -7.75 1.51
CA ALA A 125 14.05 -7.39 0.30
C ALA A 125 13.20 -6.13 0.52
N GLU A 126 12.59 -5.99 1.70
CA GLU A 126 11.83 -4.83 2.13
C GLU A 126 12.71 -3.58 2.22
N ALA A 127 13.88 -3.66 2.86
CA ALA A 127 14.81 -2.51 2.96
C ALA A 127 15.31 -2.06 1.58
N LEU A 128 15.61 -3.01 0.68
CA LEU A 128 16.00 -2.70 -0.69
C LEU A 128 14.86 -2.01 -1.48
N GLN A 129 13.63 -2.46 -1.29
CA GLN A 129 12.45 -1.82 -1.88
C GLN A 129 12.26 -0.39 -1.36
N ILE A 130 12.36 -0.19 -0.03
CA ILE A 130 12.27 1.12 0.61
C ILE A 130 13.37 2.05 0.08
N ARG A 131 14.63 1.60 0.08
CA ARG A 131 15.76 2.37 -0.41
C ARG A 131 15.55 2.84 -1.85
N ARG A 132 15.14 1.92 -2.73
CA ARG A 132 14.82 2.25 -4.12
C ARG A 132 13.69 3.28 -4.17
N ALA A 133 12.60 3.03 -3.46
CA ALA A 133 11.41 3.86 -3.48
C ALA A 133 11.68 5.29 -2.97
N VAL A 134 12.54 5.46 -1.96
CA VAL A 134 12.91 6.79 -1.45
C VAL A 134 13.71 7.58 -2.49
N CYS A 135 14.60 6.94 -3.26
CA CYS A 135 15.39 7.61 -4.30
C CYS A 135 14.59 8.01 -5.55
N PHE A 136 13.50 7.31 -5.87
CA PHE A 136 12.67 7.61 -7.05
C PHE A 136 11.43 8.42 -6.67
N ARG A 137 11.44 9.70 -7.04
CA ARG A 137 10.35 10.68 -6.81
C ARG A 137 9.87 11.26 -8.12
N SER A 138 8.57 11.52 -8.23
CA SER A 138 7.97 12.12 -9.43
C SER A 138 8.17 13.63 -9.43
N VAL A 139 8.90 14.17 -10.40
CA VAL A 139 9.13 15.62 -10.54
C VAL A 139 7.87 16.42 -10.89
N TYR A 140 6.83 15.75 -11.40
CA TYR A 140 5.56 16.37 -11.80
C TYR A 140 4.46 16.32 -10.74
N ALA A 141 4.77 15.76 -9.56
CA ALA A 141 3.81 15.71 -8.48
C ALA A 141 3.56 17.12 -7.90
N ARG A 142 2.46 17.23 -7.17
CA ARG A 142 2.05 18.46 -6.48
C ARG A 142 1.90 18.15 -5.00
N ILE A 143 2.48 18.98 -4.14
CA ILE A 143 2.40 18.81 -2.69
C ILE A 143 2.02 20.11 -2.01
N THR A 144 1.37 20.01 -0.85
CA THR A 144 1.08 21.18 -0.02
C THR A 144 2.32 21.60 0.76
N ARG A 145 2.37 22.87 1.20
CA ARG A 145 3.47 23.35 2.04
C ARG A 145 3.58 22.56 3.35
N LYS A 146 2.43 22.27 3.98
CA LYS A 146 2.36 21.43 5.19
C LYS A 146 3.01 20.06 4.97
N TRP A 147 2.86 19.49 3.77
CA TRP A 147 3.47 18.20 3.45
C TRP A 147 4.99 18.29 3.27
N ALA A 148 5.47 19.36 2.61
CA ALA A 148 6.89 19.63 2.52
C ALA A 148 7.54 19.81 3.91
N ASP A 149 6.87 20.55 4.81
CA ASP A 149 7.34 20.73 6.18
C ASP A 149 7.39 19.39 6.94
N PHE A 150 6.41 18.50 6.75
CA PHE A 150 6.42 17.15 7.33
C PHE A 150 7.59 16.29 6.82
N ILE A 151 7.94 16.39 5.53
CA ILE A 151 9.11 15.71 4.97
C ILE A 151 10.40 16.24 5.61
N MET A 152 10.53 17.56 5.73
CA MET A 152 11.70 18.20 6.34
C MET A 152 11.86 17.81 7.81
N GLU A 153 10.77 17.83 8.58
CA GLU A 153 10.76 17.40 9.98
C GLU A 153 11.19 15.93 10.11
N THR A 154 10.64 15.06 9.26
CA THR A 154 10.98 13.64 9.26
C THR A 154 12.46 13.40 8.93
N MET A 155 13.03 14.18 8.00
CA MET A 155 14.46 14.10 7.66
C MET A 155 15.34 14.52 8.84
N GLU A 156 14.95 15.56 9.60
CA GLU A 156 15.69 16.01 10.77
C GLU A 156 15.61 14.98 11.91
N GLN A 157 14.43 14.43 12.18
CA GLN A 157 14.24 13.35 13.16
C GLN A 157 15.10 12.12 12.86
N ARG A 158 15.43 11.87 11.58
CA ARG A 158 16.17 10.70 11.10
C ARG A 158 17.55 11.05 10.57
N LYS A 159 18.10 12.20 10.95
CA LYS A 159 19.33 12.75 10.35
C LYS A 159 20.54 11.82 10.43
N ASP A 160 20.65 11.03 11.49
CA ASP A 160 21.79 10.12 11.69
C ASP A 160 21.70 8.86 10.83
N LYS A 161 20.50 8.55 10.31
CA LYS A 161 20.25 7.37 9.47
C LYS A 161 20.18 7.68 7.97
N ILE A 162 19.82 8.90 7.61
CA ILE A 162 19.64 9.32 6.22
C ILE A 162 20.98 9.88 5.69
N PRO A 163 21.57 9.28 4.64
CA PRO A 163 22.81 9.78 4.05
C PRO A 163 22.67 11.23 3.55
N ASP A 164 23.72 12.04 3.72
CA ASP A 164 23.73 13.44 3.30
C ASP A 164 23.42 13.64 1.82
N GLY A 165 23.90 12.74 0.96
CA GLY A 165 23.60 12.77 -0.47
C GLY A 165 22.09 12.69 -0.74
N LEU A 166 21.41 11.73 -0.10
CA LEU A 166 19.97 11.56 -0.24
C LEU A 166 19.19 12.75 0.33
N ARG A 167 19.65 13.33 1.44
CA ARG A 167 19.04 14.54 2.01
C ARG A 167 19.13 15.72 1.03
N LYS A 168 20.31 15.95 0.45
CA LYS A 168 20.53 17.02 -0.54
C LYS A 168 19.62 16.85 -1.77
N GLU A 169 19.48 15.62 -2.26
CA GLU A 169 18.58 15.32 -3.39
C GLU A 169 17.11 15.63 -3.05
N ILE A 170 16.64 15.23 -1.86
CA ILE A 170 15.25 15.49 -1.44
C ILE A 170 15.00 16.99 -1.29
N ILE A 171 15.94 17.73 -0.69
CA ILE A 171 15.83 19.19 -0.54
C ILE A 171 15.79 19.86 -1.90
N PHE A 172 16.70 19.49 -2.80
CA PHE A 172 16.72 20.01 -4.16
C PHE A 172 15.38 19.76 -4.88
N ASP A 173 14.85 18.54 -4.80
CA ASP A 173 13.57 18.23 -5.42
C ASP A 173 12.41 19.03 -4.80
N LEU A 174 12.42 19.27 -3.48
CA LEU A 174 11.41 20.09 -2.79
C LEU A 174 11.46 21.57 -3.21
N GLU A 175 12.63 22.09 -3.59
CA GLU A 175 12.78 23.45 -4.10
C GLU A 175 12.20 23.61 -5.51
N HIS A 176 12.11 22.52 -6.27
CA HIS A 176 11.72 22.51 -7.69
C HIS A 176 10.34 21.87 -7.96
N ILE A 177 9.70 21.27 -6.96
CA ILE A 177 8.36 20.70 -7.09
C ILE A 177 7.28 21.78 -7.09
N THR A 178 6.17 21.50 -7.78
CA THR A 178 5.00 22.37 -7.76
C THR A 178 4.29 22.32 -6.40
N MET A 179 4.30 23.45 -5.69
CA MET A 179 3.55 23.61 -4.45
C MET A 179 2.09 23.98 -4.73
N ILE A 180 1.18 23.41 -3.96
CA ILE A 180 -0.24 23.79 -3.97
C ILE A 180 -0.65 24.38 -2.62
N PRO A 181 -1.66 25.27 -2.61
CA PRO A 181 -2.23 25.82 -1.39
C PRO A 181 -2.66 24.75 -0.39
#